data_AF-A0A0K8UIR1-F1
#
_entry.id   AF-A0A0K8UIR1-F1
#
_cell.length_a   1.000
_cell.length_b   1.000
_cell.length_c   1.000
_cell.angle_alpha   90.00
_cell.angle_beta   90.00
_cell.angle_gamma   90.00
#
_symmetry.space_group_name_H-M   'P 1'
#
loop_
_entity.id
_entity.type
_entity.pdbx_description
1 polymer ?
#
loop_
_entity_poly.entity_id
_entity_poly.type
_entity_poly.pdbx_seq_one_letter_code
_entity_poly.pdbx_strand_id
1 'polypeptide(L)'
;MASNSAQSLSEIGELLLQLDEKPADLANEMLTCAAKRLHEQIVLLQDQTERDMIEFVDMGIEGFLNDLTLVVTSYFDMFVTKIYDKESDDFQERSLRQLNVFLNQNIDKYLTLVHDRVESDIGFGDTQILLRALDRLHRRLLAMRNICRGLEIQRNTVDIIIAAAHQLCEAHSKSLKDHFSDSLSSVRLALVSAKSDNNNGANLNELITNLYMSMLEKVKGVLQDLLVFLQTDWSFNIKADYKGVLCVEGIRESLLIEYQIFQDSCVIFL
;
A
#
# COMPACT_ATOMS: atom_id res chain seq x y z
N MET A 1 26.43 -0.49 -12.21
CA MET A 1 27.19 -1.75 -12.39
C MET A 1 26.50 -2.86 -11.60
N ALA A 2 25.33 -3.32 -12.05
CA ALA A 2 24.43 -4.15 -11.23
C ALA A 2 23.90 -5.40 -11.96
N SER A 3 24.69 -6.03 -12.84
CA SER A 3 24.26 -7.25 -13.56
C SER A 3 25.02 -8.52 -13.15
N ASN A 4 25.97 -8.46 -12.21
CA ASN A 4 26.86 -9.60 -11.92
C ASN A 4 26.48 -10.41 -10.67
N SER A 5 25.55 -9.96 -9.82
CA SER A 5 25.36 -10.59 -8.49
C SER A 5 24.46 -11.83 -8.49
N ALA A 6 23.49 -11.91 -9.41
CA ALA A 6 22.62 -13.09 -9.55
C ALA A 6 23.30 -14.19 -10.39
N GLN A 7 24.03 -13.81 -11.43
CA GLN A 7 24.85 -14.74 -12.21
C GLN A 7 25.99 -15.33 -11.38
N SER A 8 26.66 -14.52 -10.55
CA SER A 8 27.68 -15.06 -9.65
C SER A 8 27.11 -16.02 -8.60
N LEU A 9 25.91 -15.77 -8.08
CA LEU A 9 25.22 -16.70 -7.17
C LEU A 9 24.87 -18.03 -7.86
N SER A 10 24.44 -17.99 -9.13
CA SER A 10 24.17 -19.19 -9.93
C SER A 10 25.44 -19.97 -10.26
N GLU A 11 26.53 -19.29 -10.63
CA GLU A 11 27.84 -19.91 -10.90
C GLU A 11 28.47 -20.51 -9.63
N ILE A 12 28.35 -19.82 -8.49
CA ILE A 12 28.79 -20.32 -7.18
C ILE A 12 27.96 -21.56 -6.79
N GLY A 13 26.65 -21.54 -7.05
CA GLY A 13 25.79 -22.71 -6.84
C GLY A 13 26.21 -23.92 -7.69
N GLU A 14 26.51 -23.72 -8.97
CA GLU A 14 26.98 -24.81 -9.83
C GLU A 14 28.38 -25.32 -9.47
N LEU A 15 29.29 -24.43 -9.03
CA LEU A 15 30.63 -24.81 -8.57
C LEU A 15 30.61 -25.56 -7.24
N LEU A 16 29.71 -25.21 -6.31
CA LEU A 16 29.57 -25.90 -5.03
C LEU A 16 28.89 -27.27 -5.18
N LEU A 17 27.97 -27.43 -6.14
CA LEU A 17 27.47 -28.75 -6.54
C LEU A 17 28.56 -29.66 -7.12
N GLN A 18 29.61 -29.10 -7.73
CA GLN A 18 30.76 -29.86 -8.21
C GLN A 18 31.74 -30.27 -7.08
N LEU A 19 31.58 -29.73 -5.86
CA LEU A 19 32.47 -29.94 -4.71
C LEU A 19 31.95 -30.98 -3.69
N ASP A 20 30.92 -31.76 -4.04
CA ASP A 20 30.34 -32.84 -3.21
C ASP A 20 29.69 -32.34 -1.89
N GLU A 21 29.32 -31.06 -1.81
CA GLU A 21 28.49 -30.54 -0.72
C GLU A 21 27.04 -31.02 -0.86
N LYS A 22 26.40 -31.32 0.28
CA LYS A 22 25.01 -31.79 0.28
C LYS A 22 24.10 -30.71 -0.30
N PRO A 23 23.23 -31.03 -1.27
CA PRO A 23 22.32 -30.07 -1.90
C PRO A 23 21.46 -29.29 -0.88
N ALA A 24 21.13 -29.92 0.25
CA ALA A 24 20.38 -29.30 1.33
C ALA A 24 21.13 -28.17 2.06
N ASP A 25 22.44 -28.31 2.26
CA ASP A 25 23.23 -27.30 2.95
C ASP A 25 23.45 -26.09 2.02
N LEU A 26 23.69 -26.36 0.75
CA LEU A 26 23.83 -25.33 -0.30
C LEU A 26 22.54 -24.54 -0.52
N ALA A 27 21.39 -25.22 -0.53
CA ALA A 27 20.08 -24.59 -0.64
C ALA A 27 19.81 -23.62 0.53
N ASN A 28 20.11 -24.05 1.76
CA ASN A 28 19.95 -23.19 2.94
C ASN A 28 20.90 -21.99 2.91
N GLU A 29 22.16 -22.18 2.49
CA GLU A 29 23.15 -21.10 2.45
C GLU A 29 22.79 -20.05 1.37
N MET A 30 22.30 -20.48 0.20
CA MET A 30 21.82 -19.59 -0.84
C MET A 30 20.68 -18.69 -0.35
N LEU A 31 19.68 -19.27 0.33
CA LEU A 31 18.57 -18.50 0.90
C LEU A 31 19.05 -17.58 2.03
N THR A 32 20.01 -18.01 2.85
CA THR A 32 20.57 -17.20 3.93
C THR A 32 21.34 -15.99 3.40
N CYS A 33 22.16 -16.19 2.37
CA CYS A 33 22.88 -15.11 1.69
C CYS A 33 21.92 -14.14 1.01
N ALA A 34 20.91 -14.66 0.29
CA ALA A 34 19.88 -13.85 -0.34
C ALA A 34 19.06 -13.06 0.70
N ALA A 35 18.72 -13.66 1.84
CA ALA A 35 17.97 -13.01 2.91
C ALA A 35 18.71 -11.77 3.45
N LYS A 36 20.02 -11.88 3.69
CA LYS A 36 20.84 -10.76 4.16
C LYS A 36 20.84 -9.60 3.16
N ARG A 37 21.08 -9.91 1.89
CA ARG A 37 21.08 -8.91 0.80
C ARG A 37 19.73 -8.23 0.63
N LEU A 38 18.64 -9.01 0.62
CA LEU A 38 17.28 -8.48 0.50
C LEU A 38 16.89 -7.63 1.72
N HIS A 39 17.36 -8.00 2.91
CA HIS A 39 17.14 -7.21 4.11
C HIS A 39 17.85 -5.84 4.04
N GLU A 40 19.10 -5.80 3.56
CA GLU A 40 19.82 -4.54 3.35
C GLU A 40 19.07 -3.61 2.38
N GLN A 41 18.46 -4.17 1.33
CA GLN A 41 17.63 -3.39 0.40
C GLN A 41 16.37 -2.82 1.05
N ILE A 42 15.70 -3.60 1.91
CA ILE A 42 14.55 -3.13 2.69
C ILE A 42 14.96 -1.99 3.62
N VAL A 43 16.11 -2.10 4.30
CA VAL A 43 16.63 -1.05 5.19
C VAL A 43 16.93 0.22 4.39
N LEU A 44 17.59 0.11 3.24
CA LEU A 44 17.85 1.26 2.37
C LEU A 44 16.57 1.95 1.88
N LEU A 45 15.53 1.16 1.56
CA LEU A 45 14.21 1.68 1.19
C LEU A 45 13.53 2.43 2.34
N GLN A 46 13.66 1.92 3.57
CA GLN A 46 13.09 2.55 4.76
C GLN A 46 13.62 3.97 4.99
N ASP A 47 14.87 4.23 4.60
CA ASP A 47 15.48 5.57 4.72
C ASP A 47 15.02 6.55 3.62
N GLN A 48 14.30 6.11 2.58
CA GLN A 48 13.85 6.95 1.46
C GLN A 48 12.58 7.75 1.78
N THR A 49 12.60 8.48 2.89
CA THR A 49 11.40 9.18 3.41
C THR A 49 11.06 10.49 2.69
N GLU A 50 11.96 11.04 1.88
CA GLU A 50 11.76 12.31 1.18
C GLU A 50 11.13 12.16 -0.22
N ARG A 51 11.09 10.93 -0.75
CA ARG A 51 10.57 10.67 -2.10
C ARG A 51 9.06 10.52 -2.10
N ASP A 52 8.46 10.78 -3.26
CA ASP A 52 7.04 10.50 -3.45
C ASP A 52 6.77 8.98 -3.44
N MET A 53 5.50 8.62 -3.22
CA MET A 53 5.10 7.22 -3.09
C MET A 53 5.35 6.41 -4.38
N ILE A 54 5.29 7.03 -5.56
CA ILE A 54 5.51 6.33 -6.83
C ILE A 54 6.99 5.96 -6.96
N GLU A 55 7.90 6.92 -6.73
CA GLU A 55 9.34 6.68 -6.72
C GLU A 55 9.73 5.64 -5.67
N PHE A 56 9.15 5.74 -4.47
CA PHE A 56 9.37 4.77 -3.39
C PHE A 56 8.99 3.34 -3.80
N VAL A 57 7.79 3.16 -4.36
CA VAL A 57 7.34 1.85 -4.85
C VAL A 57 8.20 1.38 -6.02
N ASP A 58 8.58 2.26 -6.94
CA ASP A 58 9.41 1.92 -8.10
C ASP A 58 10.77 1.39 -7.68
N MET A 59 11.44 2.02 -6.72
CA MET A 59 12.71 1.50 -6.19
C MET A 59 12.53 0.11 -5.56
N GLY A 60 11.43 -0.11 -4.84
CA GLY A 60 11.11 -1.43 -4.28
C GLY A 60 10.84 -2.48 -5.36
N ILE A 61 10.17 -2.09 -6.45
CA ILE A 61 9.92 -2.97 -7.60
C ILE A 61 11.23 -3.29 -8.34
N GLU A 62 12.01 -2.27 -8.66
CA GLU A 62 13.20 -2.38 -9.52
C GLU A 62 14.39 -3.02 -8.79
N GLY A 63 14.52 -2.79 -7.48
CA GLY A 63 15.51 -3.43 -6.63
C GLY A 63 14.98 -4.71 -6.00
N PHE A 64 14.21 -4.55 -4.91
CA PHE A 64 13.84 -5.65 -4.03
C PHE A 64 13.01 -6.75 -4.71
N LEU A 65 11.90 -6.41 -5.38
CA LEU A 65 11.03 -7.43 -5.99
C LEU A 65 11.68 -8.13 -7.18
N ASN A 66 12.50 -7.42 -7.96
CA ASN A 66 13.27 -8.01 -9.05
C ASN A 66 14.30 -9.01 -8.51
N ASP A 67 15.09 -8.61 -7.51
CA ASP A 67 16.09 -9.48 -6.90
C ASP A 67 15.47 -10.68 -6.20
N LEU A 68 14.34 -10.48 -5.52
CA LEU A 68 13.56 -11.57 -4.92
C LEU A 68 13.06 -12.55 -5.98
N THR A 69 12.51 -12.04 -7.09
CA THR A 69 12.07 -12.88 -8.22
C THR A 69 13.23 -13.71 -8.76
N LEU A 70 14.40 -13.09 -8.97
CA LEU A 70 15.60 -13.77 -9.47
C LEU A 70 16.09 -14.88 -8.52
N VAL A 71 16.14 -14.60 -7.22
CA VAL A 71 16.51 -15.59 -6.20
C VAL A 71 15.54 -16.76 -6.23
N VAL A 72 14.23 -16.48 -6.30
CA VAL A 72 13.19 -17.50 -6.28
C VAL A 72 13.26 -18.37 -7.53
N THR A 73 13.40 -17.79 -8.72
CA THR A 73 13.53 -18.55 -9.96
C THR A 73 14.82 -19.36 -9.99
N SER A 74 15.95 -18.77 -9.56
CA SER A 74 17.24 -19.46 -9.52
C SER A 74 17.23 -20.64 -8.55
N TYR A 75 16.64 -20.47 -7.36
CA TYR A 75 16.51 -21.55 -6.39
C TYR A 75 15.59 -22.65 -6.92
N PHE A 76 14.44 -22.27 -7.50
CA PHE A 76 13.50 -23.22 -8.06
C PHE A 76 14.16 -24.05 -9.17
N ASP A 77 14.86 -23.41 -10.10
CA ASP A 77 15.54 -24.12 -11.19
C ASP A 77 16.66 -25.03 -10.70
N MET A 78 17.41 -24.59 -9.68
CA MET A 78 18.59 -25.31 -9.19
C MET A 78 18.26 -26.48 -8.27
N PHE A 79 17.22 -26.37 -7.43
CA PHE A 79 16.92 -27.35 -6.37
C PHE A 79 15.55 -28.03 -6.51
N VAL A 80 14.63 -27.49 -7.32
CA VAL A 80 13.27 -28.03 -7.47
C VAL A 80 13.06 -28.63 -8.86
N THR A 81 13.52 -27.96 -9.93
CA THR A 81 13.37 -28.44 -11.32
C THR A 81 14.42 -29.49 -11.69
N LYS A 82 15.66 -29.34 -11.23
CA LYS A 82 16.72 -30.34 -11.45
C LYS A 82 16.42 -31.60 -10.63
N ILE A 83 15.91 -32.63 -11.30
CA ILE A 83 15.74 -33.97 -10.74
C ILE A 83 17.14 -34.54 -10.49
N TYR A 84 17.57 -34.57 -9.23
CA TYR A 84 18.71 -35.40 -8.85
C TYR A 84 18.21 -36.84 -8.81
N ASP A 85 18.61 -37.67 -9.78
CA ASP A 85 18.32 -39.13 -9.87
C ASP A 85 18.71 -39.95 -8.61
N LYS A 86 19.17 -39.30 -7.54
CA LYS A 86 19.71 -39.89 -6.31
C LYS A 86 19.08 -39.37 -5.02
N GLU A 87 18.19 -38.39 -5.04
CA GLU A 87 17.57 -37.86 -3.82
C GLU A 87 16.08 -38.19 -3.74
N SER A 88 15.66 -38.63 -2.55
CA SER A 88 14.27 -38.96 -2.18
C SER A 88 13.32 -37.80 -2.50
N ASP A 89 12.09 -38.11 -2.93
CA ASP A 89 10.97 -37.15 -3.12
C ASP A 89 10.82 -36.15 -1.95
N ASP A 90 11.23 -36.57 -0.74
CA ASP A 90 11.23 -35.78 0.49
C ASP A 90 12.12 -34.51 0.44
N PHE A 91 13.23 -34.53 -0.34
CA PHE A 91 14.10 -33.36 -0.48
C PHE A 91 13.45 -32.26 -1.31
N GLN A 92 12.86 -32.62 -2.46
CA GLN A 92 12.21 -31.66 -3.36
C GLN A 92 11.04 -30.96 -2.67
N GLU A 93 10.23 -31.72 -1.93
CA GLU A 93 9.10 -31.16 -1.18
C GLU A 93 9.59 -30.21 -0.07
N ARG A 94 10.65 -30.59 0.65
CA ARG A 94 11.26 -29.73 1.69
C ARG A 94 11.83 -28.44 1.11
N SER A 95 12.55 -28.50 0.01
CA SER A 95 13.13 -27.34 -0.68
C SER A 95 12.05 -26.38 -1.18
N LEU A 96 10.95 -26.92 -1.74
CA LEU A 96 9.81 -26.11 -2.16
C LEU A 96 9.11 -25.42 -0.97
N ARG A 97 8.92 -26.13 0.15
CA ARG A 97 8.37 -25.51 1.38
C ARG A 97 9.29 -24.42 1.92
N GLN A 98 10.60 -24.65 1.96
CA GLN A 98 11.57 -23.64 2.41
C GLN A 98 11.55 -22.39 1.53
N LEU A 99 11.50 -22.56 0.20
CA LEU A 99 11.37 -21.46 -0.74
C LEU A 99 10.08 -20.66 -0.53
N ASN A 100 8.96 -21.34 -0.27
CA ASN A 100 7.67 -20.70 -0.03
C ASN A 100 7.67 -19.88 1.28
N VAL A 101 8.29 -20.40 2.34
CA VAL A 101 8.49 -19.67 3.59
C VAL A 101 9.37 -18.44 3.38
N PHE A 102 10.50 -18.60 2.68
CA PHE A 102 11.41 -17.51 2.37
C PHE A 102 10.73 -16.40 1.55
N LEU A 103 9.97 -16.77 0.51
CA LEU A 103 9.23 -15.84 -0.33
C LEU A 103 8.24 -15.03 0.51
N ASN A 104 7.39 -15.71 1.29
CA ASN A 104 6.36 -15.03 2.07
C ASN A 104 6.95 -14.13 3.15
N GLN A 105 8.03 -14.54 3.84
CA GLN A 105 8.69 -13.69 4.82
C GLN A 105 9.26 -12.40 4.22
N ASN A 106 9.84 -12.48 3.02
CA ASN A 106 10.39 -11.29 2.35
C ASN A 106 9.28 -10.38 1.83
N ILE A 107 8.24 -10.95 1.19
CA ILE A 107 7.08 -10.18 0.75
C ILE A 107 6.37 -9.51 1.93
N ASP A 108 6.22 -10.20 3.05
CA ASP A 108 5.58 -9.65 4.24
C ASP A 108 6.36 -8.45 4.79
N LYS A 109 7.69 -8.55 4.92
CA LYS A 109 8.54 -7.42 5.35
C LYS A 109 8.39 -6.21 4.44
N TYR A 110 8.43 -6.41 3.13
CA TYR A 110 8.30 -5.31 2.17
C TYR A 110 6.89 -4.69 2.18
N LEU A 111 5.84 -5.52 2.25
CA LEU A 111 4.47 -5.03 2.31
C LEU A 111 4.15 -4.32 3.64
N THR A 112 4.76 -4.72 4.76
CA THR A 112 4.69 -3.96 6.01
C THR A 112 5.34 -2.59 5.85
N LEU A 113 6.52 -2.51 5.23
CA LEU A 113 7.17 -1.22 4.99
C LEU A 113 6.31 -0.29 4.12
N VAL A 114 5.71 -0.82 3.04
CA VAL A 114 4.80 -0.05 2.20
C VAL A 114 3.58 0.40 2.99
N HIS A 115 3.00 -0.48 3.81
CA HIS A 115 1.86 -0.15 4.66
C HIS A 115 2.19 1.01 5.62
N ASP A 116 3.28 0.91 6.39
CA ASP A 116 3.67 1.95 7.35
C ASP A 116 3.91 3.31 6.67
N ARG A 117 4.46 3.29 5.44
CA ARG A 117 4.65 4.48 4.62
C ARG A 117 3.33 5.07 4.14
N VAL A 118 2.39 4.22 3.71
CA VAL A 118 1.04 4.62 3.31
C VAL A 118 0.32 5.29 4.48
N GLU A 119 0.36 4.70 5.69
CA GLU A 119 -0.25 5.28 6.89
C GLU A 119 0.31 6.68 7.21
N SER A 120 1.61 6.89 6.98
CA SER A 120 2.28 8.16 7.24
C SER A 120 1.93 9.25 6.22
N ASP A 121 1.68 8.87 4.96
CA ASP A 121 1.41 9.81 3.87
C ASP A 121 -0.10 10.16 3.74
N ILE A 122 -0.99 9.34 4.31
CA ILE A 122 -2.44 9.57 4.31
C ILE A 122 -2.80 10.86 5.06
N GLY A 123 -3.54 11.75 4.39
CA GLY A 123 -3.99 13.03 4.93
C GLY A 123 -3.02 14.20 4.72
N PHE A 124 -1.79 13.94 4.29
CA PHE A 124 -0.78 14.98 3.98
C PHE A 124 -0.34 14.98 2.51
N GLY A 125 -0.41 13.84 1.82
CA GLY A 125 -0.02 13.66 0.43
C GLY A 125 -1.17 13.66 -0.58
N ASP A 126 -0.82 13.57 -1.86
CA ASP A 126 -1.79 13.40 -2.95
C ASP A 126 -2.29 11.95 -3.03
N THR A 127 -3.56 11.75 -2.67
CA THR A 127 -4.27 10.47 -2.72
C THR A 127 -4.18 9.77 -4.08
N GLN A 128 -4.11 10.52 -5.20
CA GLN A 128 -3.95 9.93 -6.53
C GLN A 128 -2.56 9.33 -6.72
N ILE A 129 -1.51 9.99 -6.22
CA ILE A 129 -0.14 9.50 -6.30
C ILE A 129 -0.01 8.21 -5.48
N LEU A 130 -0.57 8.21 -4.26
CA LEU A 130 -0.64 7.05 -3.39
C LEU A 130 -1.29 5.85 -4.08
N LEU A 131 -2.49 6.03 -4.63
CA LEU A 131 -3.23 4.95 -5.28
C LEU A 131 -2.56 4.44 -6.55
N ARG A 132 -1.94 5.33 -7.35
CA ARG A 132 -1.16 4.92 -8.53
C ARG A 132 0.01 4.04 -8.14
N ALA A 133 0.72 4.39 -7.08
CA ALA A 133 1.83 3.59 -6.60
C ALA A 133 1.37 2.20 -6.13
N LEU A 134 0.28 2.14 -5.34
CA LEU A 134 -0.29 0.87 -4.88
C LEU A 134 -0.81 0.00 -6.03
N ASP A 135 -1.41 0.59 -7.07
CA ASP A 135 -1.83 -0.14 -8.27
C ASP A 135 -0.64 -0.74 -9.02
N ARG A 136 0.45 0.02 -9.16
CA ARG A 136 1.69 -0.46 -9.80
C ARG A 136 2.32 -1.61 -9.02
N LEU A 137 2.36 -1.50 -7.70
CA LEU A 137 2.80 -2.58 -6.81
C LEU A 137 1.93 -3.83 -6.97
N HIS A 138 0.61 -3.66 -6.97
CA HIS A 138 -0.34 -4.76 -7.13
C HIS A 138 -0.15 -5.50 -8.46
N ARG A 139 -0.02 -4.76 -9.58
CA ARG A 139 0.28 -5.34 -10.90
C ARG A 139 1.58 -6.13 -10.89
N ARG A 140 2.63 -5.60 -10.26
CA ARG A 140 3.93 -6.27 -10.19
C ARG A 140 3.85 -7.57 -9.39
N LEU A 141 3.19 -7.56 -8.24
CA LEU A 141 3.03 -8.75 -7.40
C LEU A 141 2.16 -9.81 -8.07
N LEU A 142 1.12 -9.40 -8.81
CA LEU A 142 0.33 -10.33 -9.62
C LEU A 142 1.16 -10.99 -10.72
N ALA A 143 2.01 -10.22 -11.41
CA ALA A 143 2.94 -10.77 -12.39
C ALA A 143 3.95 -11.74 -11.75
N MET A 144 4.46 -11.42 -10.55
CA MET A 144 5.35 -12.31 -9.80
C MET A 144 4.68 -13.62 -9.40
N ARG A 145 3.41 -13.57 -8.97
CA ARG A 145 2.59 -14.76 -8.67
C ARG A 145 2.48 -15.70 -9.87
N ASN A 146 2.35 -15.15 -11.08
CA ASN A 146 2.26 -15.95 -12.31
C ASN A 146 3.58 -16.64 -12.69
N ILE A 147 4.72 -16.03 -12.32
CA ILE A 147 6.06 -16.59 -12.53
C ILE A 147 6.34 -17.72 -11.53
N CYS A 148 5.92 -17.53 -10.28
CA CYS A 148 6.14 -18.46 -9.18
C CYS A 148 5.10 -19.59 -9.13
N ARG A 149 4.93 -20.34 -10.23
CA ARG A 149 3.95 -21.44 -10.30
C ARG A 149 4.26 -22.50 -9.24
N GLY A 150 3.37 -22.64 -8.25
CA GLY A 150 3.53 -23.57 -7.11
C GLY A 150 3.92 -22.91 -5.78
N LEU A 151 4.21 -21.62 -5.77
CA LEU A 151 4.39 -20.83 -4.54
C LEU A 151 3.17 -19.95 -4.29
N GLU A 152 2.76 -19.85 -3.03
CA GLU A 152 1.58 -19.10 -2.63
C GLU A 152 1.99 -17.81 -1.95
N ILE A 153 1.78 -16.67 -2.62
CA ILE A 153 1.93 -15.35 -2.00
C ILE A 153 0.65 -15.05 -1.22
N GLN A 154 0.73 -15.16 0.11
CA GLN A 154 -0.44 -15.09 1.01
C GLN A 154 -0.96 -13.67 1.19
N ARG A 155 -0.06 -12.69 1.31
CA ARG A 155 -0.44 -11.30 1.59
C ARG A 155 -0.88 -10.59 0.30
N ASN A 156 -2.05 -9.95 0.35
CA ASN A 156 -2.61 -9.25 -0.80
C ASN A 156 -2.41 -7.74 -0.66
N THR A 157 -1.88 -7.09 -1.69
CA THR A 157 -1.80 -5.62 -1.77
C THR A 157 -3.16 -4.96 -1.62
N VAL A 158 -4.23 -5.66 -2.02
CA VAL A 158 -5.62 -5.21 -1.84
C VAL A 158 -5.95 -4.90 -0.37
N ASP A 159 -5.40 -5.68 0.58
CA ASP A 159 -5.67 -5.45 2.00
C ASP A 159 -5.04 -4.11 2.47
N ILE A 160 -3.88 -3.74 1.92
CA ILE A 160 -3.24 -2.43 2.18
C ILE A 160 -4.09 -1.30 1.57
N ILE A 161 -4.62 -1.49 0.36
CA ILE A 161 -5.47 -0.49 -0.30
C ILE A 161 -6.77 -0.27 0.48
N ILE A 162 -7.38 -1.34 1.02
CA ILE A 162 -8.57 -1.25 1.87
C ILE A 162 -8.25 -0.48 3.17
N ALA A 163 -7.14 -0.83 3.83
CA ALA A 163 -6.71 -0.13 5.04
C ALA A 163 -6.47 1.37 4.77
N ALA A 164 -5.79 1.68 3.67
CA ALA A 164 -5.53 3.06 3.23
C ALA A 164 -6.82 3.84 2.97
N ALA A 165 -7.79 3.20 2.32
CA ALA A 165 -9.09 3.82 2.05
C ALA A 165 -9.86 4.13 3.34
N HIS A 166 -9.91 3.19 4.28
CA HIS A 166 -10.56 3.40 5.58
C HIS A 166 -9.91 4.54 6.37
N GLN A 167 -8.58 4.56 6.44
CA GLN A 167 -7.85 5.63 7.13
C GLN A 167 -8.07 6.99 6.49
N LEU A 168 -8.13 7.05 5.15
CA LEU A 168 -8.41 8.29 4.45
C LEU A 168 -9.83 8.80 4.75
N CYS A 169 -10.84 7.92 4.76
CA CYS A 169 -12.20 8.28 5.19
C CYS A 169 -12.18 8.84 6.62
N GLU A 170 -11.55 8.14 7.56
CA GLU A 170 -11.43 8.61 8.95
C GLU A 170 -10.74 9.99 9.05
N ALA A 171 -9.64 10.19 8.31
CA ALA A 171 -8.92 11.46 8.26
C ALA A 171 -9.78 12.60 7.68
N HIS A 172 -10.54 12.33 6.61
CA HIS A 172 -11.44 13.30 6.01
C HIS A 172 -12.63 13.65 6.91
N SER A 173 -13.29 12.66 7.52
CA SER A 173 -14.37 12.90 8.49
C SER A 173 -13.89 13.71 9.70
N LYS A 174 -12.68 13.43 10.20
CA LYS A 174 -12.05 14.25 11.25
C LYS A 174 -11.78 15.67 10.75
N SER A 175 -11.19 15.84 9.57
CA SER A 175 -10.90 17.15 8.99
C SER A 175 -12.16 17.99 8.76
N LEU A 176 -13.27 17.37 8.36
CA LEU A 176 -14.57 18.04 8.20
C LEU A 176 -15.13 18.50 9.55
N LYS A 177 -15.05 17.67 10.59
CA LYS A 177 -15.50 18.03 11.95
C LYS A 177 -14.68 19.17 12.53
N ASP A 178 -13.36 19.11 12.38
CA ASP A 178 -12.44 20.15 12.85
C ASP A 178 -12.73 21.47 12.13
N HIS A 179 -12.83 21.43 10.79
CA HIS A 179 -13.15 22.61 9.98
C HIS A 179 -14.51 23.22 10.34
N PHE A 180 -15.53 22.40 10.60
CA PHE A 180 -16.84 22.88 11.04
C PHE A 180 -16.77 23.56 12.41
N SER A 181 -16.08 22.94 13.37
CA SER A 181 -15.86 23.48 14.71
C SER A 181 -15.12 24.83 14.67
N ASP A 182 -14.07 24.93 13.84
CA ASP A 182 -13.30 26.17 13.65
C ASP A 182 -14.13 27.27 12.99
N SER A 183 -14.94 26.89 11.99
CA SER A 183 -15.83 27.83 11.31
C SER A 183 -16.92 28.35 12.25
N LEU A 184 -17.51 27.48 13.09
CA LEU A 184 -18.47 27.88 14.12
C LEU A 184 -17.83 28.78 15.18
N SER A 185 -16.60 28.48 15.60
CA SER A 185 -15.86 29.31 16.54
C SER A 185 -15.59 30.70 15.96
N SER A 186 -15.24 30.77 14.68
CA SER A 186 -15.03 32.02 13.94
C SER A 186 -16.32 32.83 13.83
N VAL A 187 -17.44 32.19 13.50
CA VAL A 187 -18.77 32.85 13.47
C VAL A 187 -19.16 33.34 14.87
N ARG A 188 -18.92 32.56 15.92
CA ARG A 188 -19.18 32.96 17.30
C ARG A 188 -18.37 34.20 17.70
N LEU A 189 -17.08 34.23 17.37
CA LEU A 189 -16.21 35.39 17.62
C LEU A 189 -16.70 36.62 16.84
N ALA A 190 -17.05 36.45 15.57
CA ALA A 190 -17.60 37.52 14.74
C ALA A 190 -18.93 38.06 15.29
N LEU A 191 -19.81 37.20 15.80
CA LEU A 191 -21.07 37.59 16.44
C LEU A 191 -20.86 38.35 17.76
N VAL A 192 -19.90 37.92 18.58
CA VAL A 192 -19.53 38.63 19.81
C VAL A 192 -18.97 40.01 19.50
N SER A 193 -18.15 40.13 18.45
CA SER A 193 -17.58 41.39 17.98
C SER A 193 -18.64 42.32 17.37
N ALA A 194 -19.53 41.81 16.51
CA ALA A 194 -20.58 42.60 15.87
C ALA A 194 -21.59 43.20 16.85
N LYS A 195 -21.76 42.60 18.04
CA LYS A 195 -22.67 43.10 19.08
C LYS A 195 -22.29 44.50 19.60
N SER A 196 -21.09 45.02 19.30
CA SER A 196 -20.67 46.39 19.63
C SER A 196 -21.05 47.46 18.60
N ASP A 197 -21.44 47.09 17.37
CA ASP A 197 -21.78 48.03 16.29
C ASP A 197 -23.24 47.87 15.83
N ASN A 198 -23.95 48.99 15.64
CA ASN A 198 -25.41 49.04 15.52
C ASN A 198 -26.00 48.60 14.15
N ASN A 199 -25.25 47.85 13.31
CA ASN A 199 -25.58 47.56 11.90
C ASN A 199 -25.69 46.06 11.57
N ASN A 200 -26.37 45.29 12.44
CA ASN A 200 -26.18 43.83 12.58
C ASN A 200 -26.85 42.89 11.58
N GLY A 201 -27.86 43.32 10.82
CA GLY A 201 -28.64 42.41 9.95
C GLY A 201 -27.91 41.94 8.69
N ALA A 202 -27.05 42.80 8.09
CA ALA A 202 -26.32 42.48 6.87
C ALA A 202 -25.10 41.57 7.15
N ASN A 203 -24.39 41.80 8.26
CA ASN A 203 -23.20 41.02 8.65
C ASN A 203 -23.52 39.55 8.96
N LEU A 204 -24.72 39.26 9.46
CA LEU A 204 -25.11 37.90 9.85
C LEU A 204 -25.38 37.00 8.64
N ASN A 205 -26.06 37.55 7.63
CA ASN A 205 -26.28 36.85 6.36
C ASN A 205 -24.95 36.59 5.63
N GLU A 206 -24.00 37.52 5.70
CA GLU A 206 -22.66 37.34 5.14
C GLU A 206 -21.88 36.25 5.87
N LEU A 207 -21.91 36.22 7.20
CA LEU A 207 -21.30 35.15 8.02
C LEU A 207 -21.88 33.76 7.71
N ILE A 208 -23.20 33.65 7.56
CA ILE A 208 -23.87 32.40 7.19
C ILE A 208 -23.47 31.97 5.78
N THR A 209 -23.44 32.91 4.83
CA THR A 209 -23.05 32.63 3.44
C THR A 209 -21.60 32.16 3.37
N ASN A 210 -20.70 32.80 4.12
CA ASN A 210 -19.28 32.42 4.20
C ASN A 210 -19.08 31.05 4.86
N LEU A 211 -19.80 30.76 5.94
CA LEU A 211 -19.82 29.44 6.58
C LEU A 211 -20.27 28.35 5.58
N TYR A 212 -21.39 28.60 4.89
CA TYR A 212 -21.92 27.67 3.90
C TYR A 212 -20.96 27.42 2.75
N MET A 213 -20.40 28.48 2.15
CA MET A 213 -19.45 28.38 1.04
C MET A 213 -18.17 27.64 1.45
N SER A 214 -17.60 27.99 2.61
CA SER A 214 -16.39 27.35 3.14
C SER A 214 -16.59 25.86 3.43
N MET A 215 -17.72 25.49 4.04
CA MET A 215 -18.07 24.08 4.26
C MET A 215 -18.30 23.33 2.94
N LEU A 216 -18.98 23.95 1.98
CA LEU A 216 -19.28 23.34 0.69
C LEU A 216 -18.00 23.11 -0.14
N GLU A 217 -17.05 24.03 -0.09
CA GLU A 217 -15.72 23.86 -0.70
C GLU A 217 -14.95 22.72 -0.04
N LYS A 218 -14.96 22.64 1.29
CA LYS A 218 -14.28 21.56 2.03
C LYS A 218 -14.87 20.18 1.72
N VAL A 219 -16.20 20.06 1.67
CA VAL A 219 -16.89 18.81 1.31
C VAL A 219 -16.59 18.40 -0.13
N LYS A 220 -16.57 19.36 -1.08
CA LYS A 220 -16.19 19.07 -2.47
C LYS A 220 -14.76 18.54 -2.59
N GLY A 221 -13.83 19.08 -1.82
CA GLY A 221 -12.44 18.59 -1.79
C GLY A 221 -12.37 17.13 -1.32
N VAL A 222 -12.98 16.83 -0.17
CA VAL A 222 -13.05 15.46 0.36
C VAL A 222 -13.68 14.49 -0.63
N LEU A 223 -14.77 14.90 -1.29
CA LEU A 223 -15.43 14.06 -2.29
C LEU A 223 -14.53 13.81 -3.50
N GLN A 224 -13.76 14.81 -3.97
CA GLN A 224 -12.80 14.61 -5.05
C GLN A 224 -11.72 13.60 -4.69
N ASP A 225 -11.18 13.68 -3.47
CA ASP A 225 -10.14 12.77 -2.99
C ASP A 225 -10.65 11.32 -2.88
N LEU A 226 -11.89 11.15 -2.39
CA LEU A 226 -12.53 9.84 -2.27
C LEU A 226 -12.98 9.26 -3.63
N LEU A 227 -13.38 10.10 -4.58
CA LEU A 227 -13.77 9.68 -5.94
C LEU A 227 -12.63 8.98 -6.68
N VAL A 228 -11.37 9.25 -6.31
CA VAL A 228 -10.20 8.58 -6.91
C VAL A 228 -10.26 7.07 -6.68
N PHE A 229 -10.65 6.60 -5.49
CA PHE A 229 -10.77 5.17 -5.21
C PHE A 229 -11.87 4.47 -6.02
N LEU A 230 -12.88 5.23 -6.44
CA LEU A 230 -14.03 4.72 -7.18
C LEU A 230 -13.82 4.68 -8.70
N GLN A 231 -12.66 5.12 -9.19
CA GLN A 231 -12.33 5.04 -10.61
C GLN A 231 -12.24 3.57 -11.06
N THR A 232 -12.81 3.26 -12.23
CA THR A 232 -12.87 1.91 -12.79
C THR A 232 -11.55 1.43 -13.39
N ASP A 233 -10.56 2.33 -13.49
CA ASP A 233 -9.32 2.11 -14.23
C ASP A 233 -8.25 1.40 -13.39
N TRP A 234 -8.54 1.16 -12.11
CA TRP A 234 -7.66 0.46 -11.20
C TRP A 234 -7.67 -1.05 -11.41
N SER A 235 -6.50 -1.64 -11.36
CA SER A 235 -6.29 -3.08 -11.55
C SER A 235 -6.86 -3.89 -10.40
N PHE A 236 -6.90 -3.32 -9.20
CA PHE A 236 -7.53 -3.92 -8.03
C PHE A 236 -9.07 -3.82 -8.05
N ASN A 237 -9.65 -2.99 -8.93
CA ASN A 237 -11.10 -2.84 -9.12
C ASN A 237 -11.65 -3.79 -10.21
N ILE A 238 -10.81 -4.69 -10.74
CA ILE A 238 -11.27 -5.71 -11.67
C ILE A 238 -12.16 -6.70 -10.89
N LYS A 239 -13.41 -6.88 -11.36
CA LYS A 239 -14.50 -7.73 -10.83
C LYS A 239 -14.17 -9.22 -10.55
N ALA A 240 -12.90 -9.61 -10.59
CA ALA A 240 -12.43 -10.96 -10.35
C ALA A 240 -12.11 -11.25 -8.88
N ASP A 241 -11.96 -10.23 -8.02
CA ASP A 241 -11.63 -10.40 -6.60
C ASP A 241 -12.75 -9.84 -5.70
N TYR A 242 -13.39 -10.71 -4.90
CA TYR A 242 -14.49 -10.36 -3.98
C TYR A 242 -14.10 -9.25 -3.00
N LYS A 243 -12.82 -9.18 -2.62
CA LYS A 243 -12.26 -8.12 -1.77
C LYS A 243 -12.23 -6.75 -2.45
N GLY A 244 -12.06 -6.68 -3.76
CA GLY A 244 -12.12 -5.42 -4.52
C GLY A 244 -13.52 -4.83 -4.53
N VAL A 245 -14.55 -5.68 -4.62
CA VAL A 245 -15.96 -5.27 -4.52
C VAL A 245 -16.29 -4.75 -3.12
N LEU A 246 -15.82 -5.43 -2.07
CA LEU A 246 -15.96 -4.98 -0.68
C LEU A 246 -15.26 -3.64 -0.41
N CYS A 247 -14.11 -3.38 -1.02
CA CYS A 247 -13.42 -2.09 -0.93
C CYS A 247 -14.29 -0.96 -1.49
N VAL A 248 -14.85 -1.16 -2.69
CA VAL A 248 -15.74 -0.18 -3.34
C VAL A 248 -17.05 -0.01 -2.58
N GLU A 249 -17.63 -1.08 -2.04
CA GLU A 249 -18.84 -1.03 -1.23
C GLU A 249 -18.60 -0.36 0.13
N GLY A 250 -17.49 -0.66 0.82
CA GLY A 250 -17.13 -0.06 2.10
C GLY A 250 -16.80 1.44 1.98
N ILE A 251 -16.14 1.85 0.90
CA ILE A 251 -15.89 3.28 0.60
C ILE A 251 -17.20 3.98 0.26
N ARG A 252 -18.10 3.34 -0.50
CA ARG A 252 -19.44 3.88 -0.79
C ARG A 252 -20.32 4.00 0.44
N GLU A 253 -20.31 2.99 1.31
CA GLU A 253 -21.04 3.03 2.59
C GLU A 253 -20.46 4.09 3.52
N SER A 254 -19.12 4.23 3.59
CA SER A 254 -18.48 5.28 4.39
C SER A 254 -18.80 6.68 3.86
N LEU A 255 -18.77 6.89 2.54
CA LEU A 255 -19.22 8.13 1.89
C LEU A 255 -20.69 8.44 2.19
N LEU A 256 -21.56 7.42 2.13
CA LEU A 256 -22.98 7.56 2.45
C LEU A 256 -23.20 7.91 3.92
N ILE A 257 -22.50 7.24 4.82
CA ILE A 257 -22.59 7.49 6.27
C ILE A 257 -22.05 8.87 6.61
N GLU A 258 -20.93 9.31 6.03
CA GLU A 258 -20.39 10.66 6.24
C GLU A 258 -21.32 11.75 5.69
N TYR A 259 -21.94 11.50 4.52
CA TYR A 259 -22.95 12.39 3.96
C TYR A 259 -24.22 12.43 4.82
N GLN A 260 -24.65 11.29 5.35
CA GLN A 260 -25.81 11.18 6.25
C GLN A 260 -25.54 11.87 7.59
N ILE A 261 -24.35 11.70 8.17
CA ILE A 261 -23.91 12.38 9.39
C ILE A 261 -23.82 13.89 9.16
N PHE A 262 -23.36 14.34 7.99
CA PHE A 262 -23.36 15.76 7.62
C PHE A 262 -24.79 16.30 7.52
N GLN A 263 -25.70 15.54 6.91
CA GLN A 263 -27.10 15.90 6.78
C GLN A 263 -27.81 15.95 8.15
N ASP A 264 -27.58 14.97 9.01
CA ASP A 264 -28.13 14.92 10.38
C ASP A 264 -27.55 16.03 11.28
N SER A 265 -26.25 16.33 11.13
CA SER A 265 -25.61 17.44 11.86
C SER A 265 -26.10 18.82 11.41
N CYS A 266 -26.46 18.97 10.12
CA CYS A 266 -27.11 20.17 9.60
C CYS A 266 -28.59 20.27 10.01
N VAL A 267 -29.31 19.14 10.13
CA VAL A 267 -30.72 19.12 10.55
C VAL A 267 -30.89 19.44 12.03
N ILE A 268 -29.88 19.19 12.88
CA ILE A 268 -29.93 19.60 14.30
C ILE A 268 -29.86 21.13 14.48
N PHE A 269 -29.48 21.89 13.44
CA PHE A 269 -29.34 23.35 13.48
C PHE A 269 -30.40 24.14 12.67
N LEU A 270 -31.40 23.46 12.10
CA LEU A 270 -32.59 24.05 11.46
C LEU A 270 -33.84 23.79 12.31
#